data_AF-U6GFM0-F1
#
_entry.id   AF-U6GFM0-F1
#
_cell.length_a   1.000
_cell.length_b   1.000
_cell.length_c   1.000
_cell.angle_alpha   90.00
_cell.angle_beta   90.00
_cell.angle_gamma   90.00
#
_symmetry.space_group_name_H-M   'P 1'
#
loop_
_entity.id
_entity.type
_entity.pdbx_description
1 polymer ?
#
loop_
_entity_poly.entity_id
_entity_poly.type
_entity_poly.pdbx_seq_one_letter_code
_entity_poly.pdbx_strand_id
1 'polypeptide(L)'
;MLLLRRIQQQQQQHLLLPLGSYTLQQQLLQQQQLLLRRYFHGLQGRCSTRLSRMRQQQQQRQQQQQQQQQQQQQQQPGLTQHHRQQQQQQQHRRQRHHHYHQQQQQQSEEERKAVLQQLLQRVDDSFRGHHAAWLPMHPQRGGGRAAKPLLQKLWDPNRPHKQQQQQQQQQQQWRLPQQQQQKQQQQGSRAAARVLAAGGSPDAAAPTPAAAATTTTTAAAAAAVPAVRRSEDFSTTEALFLLLRFVRTKGDWQQLLLMLQLLNNFGRLSSSSRSSSSCSSSTSEIATRLVAAAALCNRYEEACSAVLSSKYFLSSPPSLSLMFALIEDLLLQGDAAAADKLFVNLRQDWRQPISPSSYLLLLRAAVTAEKTDIKKCIALYDDAMGLGVALPLAAHLLLLELLLTRAAAAAAAAPVAAPVAAAAAEATDETLTSEAAAAATTATATEAKTPDASPAAATAAREAAAETAAAAATETTAATSAATPPAEFAATDYLRMAERVWVCMREDAAAFNSCSLPPKALLLQGWLTLLKRMVCGVPSEPLLFDAEVCLFAAACRQKICCSR
;
A
#
# COMPACT_ATOMS: atom_id res chain seq x y z
N MET A 1 4.74 -13.00 -5.57
CA MET A 1 5.78 -13.93 -6.05
C MET A 1 5.29 -15.37 -6.17
N LEU A 2 5.60 -16.33 -5.27
CA LEU A 2 5.43 -17.78 -5.52
C LEU A 2 4.02 -18.22 -5.99
N LEU A 3 2.94 -17.64 -5.44
CA LEU A 3 1.57 -17.94 -5.87
C LEU A 3 1.28 -17.50 -7.32
N LEU A 4 1.75 -16.32 -7.73
CA LEU A 4 1.61 -15.79 -9.09
C LEU A 4 2.41 -16.61 -10.11
N ARG A 5 3.66 -17.01 -9.77
CA ARG A 5 4.48 -17.87 -10.64
C ARG A 5 3.81 -19.23 -10.89
N ARG A 6 3.09 -19.79 -9.89
CA ARG A 6 2.25 -21.00 -10.06
C ARG A 6 1.05 -20.80 -10.97
N ILE A 7 0.34 -19.66 -10.88
CA ILE A 7 -0.82 -19.37 -11.73
C ILE A 7 -0.40 -19.28 -13.21
N GLN A 8 0.70 -18.58 -13.49
CA GLN A 8 1.27 -18.49 -14.85
C GLN A 8 1.69 -19.86 -15.38
N GLN A 9 2.37 -20.67 -14.56
CA GLN A 9 2.82 -22.01 -14.95
C GLN A 9 1.66 -23.00 -15.18
N GLN A 10 0.52 -22.84 -14.49
CA GLN A 10 -0.68 -23.66 -14.77
C GLN A 10 -1.32 -23.34 -16.12
N GLN A 11 -1.27 -22.11 -16.63
CA GLN A 11 -1.85 -21.79 -17.95
C GLN A 11 -1.12 -22.52 -19.08
N GLN A 12 0.21 -22.66 -19.03
CA GLN A 12 0.97 -23.38 -20.06
C GLN A 12 0.67 -24.88 -20.11
N GLN A 13 0.31 -25.52 -18.99
CA GLN A 13 -0.01 -26.95 -18.95
C GLN A 13 -1.40 -27.31 -19.48
N HIS A 14 -2.27 -26.32 -19.76
CA HIS A 14 -3.65 -26.55 -20.18
C HIS A 14 -3.84 -26.85 -21.69
N LEU A 15 -2.77 -26.82 -22.49
CA LEU A 15 -2.86 -26.81 -23.96
C LEU A 15 -2.66 -28.17 -24.66
N LEU A 16 -2.29 -29.24 -23.94
CA LEU A 16 -1.68 -30.44 -24.59
C LEU A 16 -2.16 -31.84 -24.14
N LEU A 17 -3.32 -32.00 -23.49
CA LEU A 17 -3.87 -33.34 -23.19
C LEU A 17 -5.41 -33.38 -23.05
N PRO A 18 -6.15 -34.07 -23.94
CA PRO A 18 -7.59 -34.26 -23.82
C PRO A 18 -8.01 -35.52 -23.04
N LEU A 19 -9.26 -35.50 -22.54
CA LEU A 19 -10.12 -36.63 -22.18
C LEU A 19 -9.76 -37.58 -21.01
N GLY A 20 -8.51 -37.68 -20.55
CA GLY A 20 -8.14 -38.62 -19.46
C GLY A 20 -8.09 -38.05 -18.03
N SER A 21 -7.93 -36.74 -17.86
CA SER A 21 -7.25 -36.17 -16.67
C SER A 21 -8.15 -35.63 -15.55
N TYR A 22 -9.47 -35.51 -15.74
CA TYR A 22 -10.37 -34.78 -14.83
C TYR A 22 -10.38 -35.27 -13.38
N THR A 23 -10.35 -36.58 -13.14
CA THR A 23 -10.33 -37.17 -11.79
C THR A 23 -9.02 -36.86 -11.06
N LEU A 24 -7.89 -37.01 -11.76
CA LEU A 24 -6.55 -36.73 -11.25
C LEU A 24 -6.38 -35.22 -10.96
N GLN A 25 -6.88 -34.35 -11.84
CA GLN A 25 -6.88 -32.90 -11.63
C GLN A 25 -7.75 -32.50 -10.44
N GLN A 26 -8.94 -33.10 -10.27
CA GLN A 26 -9.81 -32.85 -9.12
C GLN A 26 -9.18 -33.32 -7.80
N GLN A 27 -8.49 -34.47 -7.80
CA GLN A 27 -7.74 -34.98 -6.66
C GLN A 27 -6.56 -34.09 -6.29
N LEU A 28 -5.81 -33.60 -7.28
CA LEU A 28 -4.70 -32.63 -7.09
C LEU A 28 -5.21 -31.31 -6.48
N LEU A 29 -6.36 -30.81 -6.97
CA LEU A 29 -6.98 -29.58 -6.47
C LEU A 29 -7.48 -29.75 -5.02
N GLN A 30 -8.08 -30.90 -4.70
CA GLN A 30 -8.47 -31.24 -3.32
C GLN A 30 -7.24 -31.38 -2.39
N GLN A 31 -6.14 -31.97 -2.86
CA GLN A 31 -4.90 -32.05 -2.08
C GLN A 31 -4.31 -30.65 -1.83
N GLN A 32 -4.30 -29.76 -2.83
CA GLN A 32 -3.87 -28.37 -2.63
C GLN A 32 -4.76 -27.63 -1.61
N GLN A 33 -6.09 -27.82 -1.62
CA GLN A 33 -6.97 -27.23 -0.60
C GLN A 33 -6.67 -27.74 0.82
N LEU A 34 -6.35 -29.04 0.98
CA LEU A 34 -5.95 -29.62 2.26
C LEU A 34 -4.60 -29.08 2.75
N LEU A 35 -3.62 -28.94 1.85
CA LEU A 35 -2.31 -28.33 2.16
C LEU A 35 -2.46 -26.86 2.57
N LEU A 36 -3.26 -26.08 1.83
CA LEU A 36 -3.56 -24.69 2.18
C LEU A 36 -4.25 -24.58 3.55
N ARG A 37 -5.25 -25.42 3.85
CA ARG A 37 -5.89 -25.46 5.18
C ARG A 37 -4.89 -25.79 6.30
N ARG A 38 -4.01 -26.78 6.11
CA ARG A 38 -2.92 -27.06 7.09
C ARG A 38 -1.99 -25.86 7.27
N TYR A 39 -1.63 -25.17 6.19
CA TYR A 39 -0.75 -24.00 6.23
C TYR A 39 -1.39 -22.81 6.97
N PHE A 40 -2.67 -22.51 6.72
CA PHE A 40 -3.41 -21.46 7.42
C PHE A 40 -3.53 -21.73 8.93
N HIS A 41 -3.89 -22.95 9.34
CA HIS A 41 -3.95 -23.29 10.77
C HIS A 41 -2.56 -23.22 11.44
N GLY A 42 -1.49 -23.65 10.74
CA GLY A 42 -0.11 -23.53 11.23
C GLY A 42 0.33 -22.06 11.41
N LEU A 43 -0.03 -21.18 10.48
CA LEU A 43 0.21 -19.73 10.61
C LEU A 43 -0.59 -19.12 11.76
N GLN A 44 -1.86 -19.47 11.92
CA GLN A 44 -2.73 -18.97 12.97
C GLN A 44 -2.17 -19.29 14.37
N GLY A 45 -1.71 -20.53 14.59
CA GLY A 45 -1.08 -20.95 15.85
C GLY A 45 0.28 -20.27 16.12
N ARG A 46 1.10 -20.04 15.09
CA ARG A 46 2.36 -19.29 15.23
C ARG A 46 2.11 -17.82 15.56
N CYS A 47 1.09 -17.20 14.94
CA CYS A 47 0.73 -15.81 15.21
C CYS A 47 0.17 -15.62 16.62
N SER A 48 -0.75 -16.48 17.08
CA SER A 48 -1.28 -16.40 18.45
C SER A 48 -0.17 -16.58 19.49
N THR A 49 0.73 -17.55 19.30
CA THR A 49 1.88 -17.76 20.20
C THR A 49 2.81 -16.55 20.25
N ARG A 50 3.10 -15.90 19.11
CA ARG A 50 3.92 -14.68 19.06
C ARG A 50 3.24 -13.50 19.75
N LEU A 51 1.93 -13.35 19.58
CA LEU A 51 1.15 -12.26 20.19
C LEU A 51 1.02 -12.45 21.72
N SER A 52 0.81 -13.68 22.18
CA SER A 52 0.88 -14.04 23.61
C SER A 52 2.26 -13.76 24.21
N ARG A 53 3.35 -14.12 23.54
CA ARG A 53 4.72 -13.77 23.99
C ARG A 53 4.93 -12.26 24.05
N MET A 54 4.42 -11.50 23.08
CA MET A 54 4.53 -10.03 23.09
C MET A 54 3.76 -9.41 24.27
N ARG A 55 2.53 -9.88 24.54
CA ARG A 55 1.72 -9.48 25.70
C ARG A 55 2.41 -9.83 27.03
N GLN A 56 3.01 -11.01 27.13
CA GLN A 56 3.78 -11.45 28.30
C GLN A 56 5.04 -10.60 28.51
N GLN A 57 5.76 -10.27 27.44
CA GLN A 57 6.94 -9.39 27.49
C GLN A 57 6.57 -7.94 27.87
N GLN A 58 5.41 -7.46 27.43
CA GLN A 58 4.86 -6.15 27.82
C GLN A 58 4.50 -6.13 29.32
N GLN A 59 3.88 -7.20 29.85
CA GLN A 59 3.62 -7.36 31.28
C GLN A 59 4.92 -7.42 32.11
N GLN A 60 5.94 -8.16 31.65
CA GLN A 60 7.25 -8.19 32.30
C GLN A 60 7.93 -6.81 32.34
N ARG A 61 7.87 -6.03 31.25
CA ARG A 61 8.39 -4.64 31.25
C ARG A 61 7.63 -3.73 32.23
N GLN A 62 6.32 -3.88 32.37
CA GLN A 62 5.56 -3.14 33.39
C GLN A 62 5.96 -3.53 34.82
N GLN A 63 6.18 -4.82 35.09
CA GLN A 63 6.67 -5.29 36.39
C GLN A 63 8.09 -4.77 36.70
N GLN A 64 9.01 -4.79 35.74
CA GLN A 64 10.36 -4.23 35.91
C GLN A 64 10.33 -2.71 36.18
N GLN A 65 9.48 -1.95 35.50
CA GLN A 65 9.30 -0.52 35.78
C GLN A 65 8.75 -0.26 37.20
N GLN A 66 7.82 -1.09 37.68
CA GLN A 66 7.33 -0.99 39.06
C GLN A 66 8.43 -1.32 40.08
N GLN A 67 9.27 -2.34 39.83
CA GLN A 67 10.39 -2.67 40.71
C GLN A 67 11.45 -1.56 40.76
N GLN A 68 11.84 -0.98 39.62
CA GLN A 68 12.77 0.15 39.59
C GLN A 68 12.21 1.38 40.34
N GLN A 69 10.92 1.69 40.19
CA GLN A 69 10.29 2.78 40.95
C GLN A 69 10.21 2.51 42.45
N GLN A 70 10.03 1.25 42.87
CA GLN A 70 10.09 0.88 44.28
C GLN A 70 11.51 1.01 44.85
N GLN A 71 12.55 0.63 44.11
CA GLN A 71 13.95 0.81 44.52
C GLN A 71 14.32 2.30 44.63
N GLN A 72 13.94 3.14 43.66
CA GLN A 72 14.15 4.59 43.74
C GLN A 72 13.43 5.22 44.94
N GLN A 73 12.23 4.75 45.30
CA GLN A 73 11.53 5.19 46.52
C GLN A 73 12.16 4.71 47.84
N GLN A 74 13.07 3.72 47.82
CA GLN A 74 13.85 3.33 49.00
C GLN A 74 15.14 4.16 49.13
N GLN A 75 15.72 4.62 48.02
CA GLN A 75 16.96 5.40 47.98
C GLN A 75 16.79 6.90 48.31
N GLN A 76 15.55 7.38 48.51
CA GLN A 76 15.26 8.78 48.89
C GLN A 76 14.59 8.89 50.27
N PRO A 77 15.33 8.64 51.38
CA PRO A 77 14.77 8.69 52.73
C PRO A 77 14.38 10.11 53.21
N GLY A 78 14.80 11.18 52.53
CA GLY A 78 14.55 12.57 52.93
C GLY A 78 13.22 13.19 52.46
N LEU A 79 12.42 12.49 51.64
CA LEU A 79 11.12 13.02 51.19
C LEU A 79 10.04 12.85 52.27
N THR A 80 9.34 13.94 52.58
CA THR A 80 8.24 13.93 53.57
C THR A 80 7.14 12.94 53.19
N GLN A 81 6.60 12.25 54.19
CA GLN A 81 5.63 11.16 54.04
C GLN A 81 4.43 11.54 53.14
N HIS A 82 3.95 12.78 53.25
CA HIS A 82 2.88 13.34 52.43
C HIS A 82 3.22 13.36 50.93
N HIS A 83 4.45 13.76 50.55
CA HIS A 83 4.86 13.79 49.15
C HIS A 83 4.90 12.37 48.56
N ARG A 84 5.43 11.39 49.32
CA ARG A 84 5.46 9.98 48.90
C ARG A 84 4.04 9.43 48.68
N GLN A 85 3.10 9.73 49.58
CA GLN A 85 1.70 9.30 49.46
C GLN A 85 1.00 9.96 48.24
N GLN A 86 1.22 11.25 48.01
CA GLN A 86 0.66 11.98 46.86
C GLN A 86 1.21 11.44 45.53
N GLN A 87 2.51 11.16 45.47
CA GLN A 87 3.16 10.60 44.27
C GLN A 87 2.65 9.19 43.94
N GLN A 88 2.45 8.34 44.95
CA GLN A 88 1.82 7.02 44.80
C GLN A 88 0.37 7.12 44.31
N GLN A 89 -0.43 8.07 44.82
CA GLN A 89 -1.78 8.30 44.29
C GLN A 89 -1.77 8.74 42.82
N GLN A 90 -0.85 9.62 42.41
CA GLN A 90 -0.73 10.03 41.00
C GLN A 90 -0.33 8.86 40.09
N GLN A 91 0.65 8.05 40.50
CA GLN A 91 1.05 6.84 39.75
C GLN A 91 -0.12 5.87 39.59
N HIS A 92 -0.86 5.61 40.67
CA HIS A 92 -2.01 4.71 40.64
C HIS A 92 -3.20 5.27 39.82
N ARG A 93 -3.41 6.60 39.78
CA ARG A 93 -4.33 7.23 38.82
C ARG A 93 -3.87 7.03 37.38
N ARG A 94 -2.60 7.29 37.05
CA ARG A 94 -2.04 7.09 35.69
C ARG A 94 -2.19 5.64 35.23
N GLN A 95 -1.89 4.66 36.09
CA GLN A 95 -2.08 3.23 35.80
C GLN A 95 -3.56 2.90 35.54
N ARG A 96 -4.50 3.40 36.36
CA ARG A 96 -5.94 3.18 36.13
C ARG A 96 -6.44 3.80 34.83
N HIS A 97 -6.03 5.02 34.48
CA HIS A 97 -6.37 5.63 33.19
C HIS A 97 -5.84 4.83 32.00
N HIS A 98 -4.58 4.37 32.06
CA HIS A 98 -3.98 3.59 30.97
C HIS A 98 -4.67 2.21 30.81
N HIS A 99 -5.00 1.54 31.92
CA HIS A 99 -5.77 0.29 31.89
C HIS A 99 -7.17 0.48 31.31
N TYR A 100 -7.90 1.52 31.73
CA TYR A 100 -9.25 1.82 31.24
C TYR A 100 -9.26 2.14 29.73
N HIS A 101 -8.30 2.94 29.25
CA HIS A 101 -8.15 3.25 27.83
C HIS A 101 -7.77 2.00 27.01
N GLN A 102 -6.94 1.09 27.57
CA GLN A 102 -6.61 -0.18 26.93
C GLN A 102 -7.82 -1.15 26.89
N GLN A 103 -8.69 -1.12 27.92
CA GLN A 103 -9.91 -1.91 27.97
C GLN A 103 -10.95 -1.43 26.94
N GLN A 104 -11.17 -0.12 26.83
CA GLN A 104 -12.06 0.46 25.79
C GLN A 104 -11.57 0.15 24.36
N GLN A 105 -10.26 0.17 24.12
CA GLN A 105 -9.69 -0.28 22.84
C GLN A 105 -9.96 -1.76 22.56
N GLN A 106 -9.85 -2.64 23.56
CA GLN A 106 -10.16 -4.06 23.39
C GLN A 106 -11.65 -4.31 23.12
N GLN A 107 -12.54 -3.62 23.85
CA GLN A 107 -13.99 -3.72 23.65
C GLN A 107 -14.41 -3.24 22.26
N SER A 108 -13.97 -2.06 21.83
CA SER A 108 -14.26 -1.55 20.48
C SER A 108 -13.63 -2.40 19.36
N GLU A 109 -12.49 -3.06 19.60
CA GLU A 109 -11.95 -4.07 18.70
C GLU A 109 -12.81 -5.34 18.63
N GLU A 110 -13.35 -5.82 19.75
CA GLU A 110 -14.18 -7.02 19.82
C GLU A 110 -15.57 -6.78 19.22
N GLU A 111 -16.20 -5.64 19.51
CA GLU A 111 -17.44 -5.18 18.85
C GLU A 111 -17.25 -5.06 17.33
N ARG A 112 -16.17 -4.41 16.89
CA ARG A 112 -15.82 -4.32 15.47
C ARG A 112 -15.62 -5.68 14.81
N LYS A 113 -14.97 -6.64 15.50
CA LYS A 113 -14.81 -8.02 15.00
C LYS A 113 -16.14 -8.77 14.94
N ALA A 114 -17.05 -8.56 15.89
CA ALA A 114 -18.39 -9.14 15.88
C ALA A 114 -19.23 -8.59 14.71
N VAL A 115 -19.19 -7.28 14.45
CA VAL A 115 -19.86 -6.65 13.31
C VAL A 115 -19.26 -7.13 11.97
N LEU A 116 -17.93 -7.22 11.86
CA LEU A 116 -17.25 -7.83 10.70
C LEU A 116 -17.74 -9.26 10.43
N GLN A 117 -17.81 -10.11 11.46
CA GLN A 117 -18.31 -11.48 11.34
C GLN A 117 -19.80 -11.53 10.98
N GLN A 118 -20.64 -10.66 11.56
CA GLN A 118 -22.07 -10.62 11.26
C GLN A 118 -22.35 -10.16 9.82
N LEU A 119 -21.58 -9.20 9.31
CA LEU A 119 -21.67 -8.76 7.91
C LEU A 119 -21.20 -9.87 6.95
N LEU A 120 -20.08 -10.53 7.23
CA LEU A 120 -19.61 -11.68 6.44
C LEU A 120 -20.63 -12.83 6.44
N GLN A 121 -21.21 -13.15 7.60
CA GLN A 121 -22.27 -14.16 7.74
C GLN A 121 -23.50 -13.81 6.89
N ARG A 122 -23.98 -12.56 6.93
CA ARG A 122 -25.08 -12.08 6.08
C ARG A 122 -24.76 -12.17 4.58
N VAL A 123 -23.53 -11.85 4.18
CA VAL A 123 -23.11 -11.99 2.78
C VAL A 123 -23.10 -13.46 2.36
N ASP A 124 -22.51 -14.35 3.16
CA ASP A 124 -22.54 -15.80 2.96
C ASP A 124 -23.98 -16.35 2.84
N ASP A 125 -24.89 -15.92 3.71
CA ASP A 125 -26.29 -16.35 3.69
C ASP A 125 -27.06 -15.78 2.48
N SER A 126 -26.77 -14.54 2.06
CA SER A 126 -27.30 -13.96 0.81
C SER A 126 -26.81 -14.69 -0.44
N PHE A 127 -25.57 -15.18 -0.43
CA PHE A 127 -25.02 -16.04 -1.47
C PHE A 127 -25.71 -17.40 -1.46
N ARG A 128 -25.88 -18.05 -0.30
CA ARG A 128 -26.57 -19.35 -0.17
C ARG A 128 -28.00 -19.30 -0.70
N GLY A 129 -28.77 -18.26 -0.34
CA GLY A 129 -30.14 -18.06 -0.82
C GLY A 129 -30.20 -17.97 -2.35
N HIS A 130 -29.33 -17.15 -2.96
CA HIS A 130 -29.23 -17.08 -4.41
C HIS A 130 -28.72 -18.38 -5.05
N HIS A 131 -27.74 -19.06 -4.45
CA HIS A 131 -27.21 -20.32 -4.97
C HIS A 131 -28.27 -21.42 -5.03
N ALA A 132 -29.20 -21.45 -4.06
CA ALA A 132 -30.34 -22.37 -4.04
C ALA A 132 -31.38 -22.06 -5.13
N ALA A 133 -31.45 -20.82 -5.62
CA ALA A 133 -32.28 -20.42 -6.76
C ALA A 133 -31.56 -20.57 -8.11
N TRP A 134 -30.23 -20.43 -8.14
CA TRP A 134 -29.41 -20.49 -9.37
C TRP A 134 -29.01 -21.92 -9.76
N LEU A 135 -28.84 -22.81 -8.78
CA LEU A 135 -28.77 -24.25 -9.05
C LEU A 135 -30.16 -24.72 -9.44
N PRO A 136 -30.39 -25.33 -10.62
CA PRO A 136 -31.71 -25.79 -11.02
C PRO A 136 -32.25 -26.84 -10.05
N MET A 137 -33.19 -26.44 -9.20
CA MET A 137 -33.95 -27.31 -8.30
C MET A 137 -35.01 -28.12 -9.07
N HIS A 138 -34.63 -28.68 -10.22
CA HIS A 138 -35.39 -29.66 -10.99
C HIS A 138 -34.91 -31.07 -10.59
N PRO A 139 -35.60 -31.78 -9.67
CA PRO A 139 -35.40 -33.21 -9.46
C PRO A 139 -35.96 -34.08 -10.60
N GLN A 140 -36.27 -33.48 -11.77
CA GLN A 140 -37.06 -34.09 -12.85
C GLN A 140 -36.37 -34.01 -14.23
N ARG A 141 -35.33 -34.83 -14.40
CA ARG A 141 -35.33 -35.87 -15.44
C ARG A 141 -34.32 -36.96 -15.09
N GLY A 142 -34.67 -38.21 -15.39
CA GLY A 142 -33.94 -39.39 -14.90
C GLY A 142 -32.62 -39.65 -15.63
N GLY A 143 -31.61 -40.10 -14.89
CA GLY A 143 -30.32 -40.54 -15.41
C GLY A 143 -29.22 -40.54 -14.35
N GLY A 144 -28.44 -41.62 -14.25
CA GLY A 144 -27.20 -41.66 -13.45
C GLY A 144 -27.37 -41.79 -11.91
N ARG A 145 -27.83 -42.94 -11.42
CA ARG A 145 -27.72 -43.31 -10.00
C ARG A 145 -26.29 -43.81 -9.68
N ALA A 146 -25.44 -42.97 -9.08
CA ALA A 146 -24.19 -43.43 -8.43
C ALA A 146 -23.62 -42.39 -7.41
N ALA A 147 -23.09 -41.27 -7.90
CA ALA A 147 -22.10 -40.48 -7.15
C ALA A 147 -22.64 -39.42 -6.16
N LYS A 148 -23.93 -39.08 -6.20
CA LYS A 148 -24.47 -37.89 -5.49
C LYS A 148 -24.45 -37.91 -3.94
N PRO A 149 -24.64 -39.03 -3.19
CA PRO A 149 -24.86 -38.94 -1.74
C PRO A 149 -23.61 -38.54 -0.93
N LEU A 150 -22.40 -38.80 -1.43
CA LEU A 150 -21.16 -38.40 -0.73
C LEU A 150 -20.88 -36.90 -0.85
N LEU A 151 -21.05 -36.32 -2.05
CA LEU A 151 -20.94 -34.87 -2.23
C LEU A 151 -22.01 -34.13 -1.44
N GLN A 152 -23.25 -34.65 -1.40
CA GLN A 152 -24.34 -34.05 -0.63
C GLN A 152 -24.12 -34.17 0.90
N LYS A 153 -23.45 -35.22 1.40
CA LYS A 153 -23.00 -35.31 2.81
C LYS A 153 -21.78 -34.42 3.14
N LEU A 154 -20.96 -34.06 2.15
CA LEU A 154 -19.90 -33.05 2.34
C LEU A 154 -20.50 -31.64 2.37
N TRP A 155 -21.45 -31.36 1.48
CA TRP A 155 -22.09 -30.05 1.29
C TRP A 155 -23.43 -29.91 2.04
N ASP A 156 -23.47 -30.34 3.32
CA ASP A 156 -24.59 -30.01 4.21
C ASP A 156 -24.39 -28.58 4.76
N PRO A 157 -25.16 -27.57 4.32
CA PRO A 157 -24.93 -26.17 4.70
C PRO A 157 -25.14 -25.92 6.20
N ASN A 158 -25.81 -26.84 6.90
CA ASN A 158 -26.09 -26.75 8.34
C ASN A 158 -24.93 -27.29 9.22
N ARG A 159 -23.93 -27.98 8.64
CA ARG A 159 -22.76 -28.47 9.39
C ARG A 159 -22.04 -27.39 10.21
N PRO A 160 -21.62 -26.24 9.64
CA PRO A 160 -20.96 -25.18 10.42
C PRO A 160 -21.87 -24.62 11.52
N HIS A 161 -23.17 -24.50 11.25
CA HIS A 161 -24.14 -23.95 12.23
C HIS A 161 -24.34 -24.91 13.41
N LYS A 162 -24.50 -26.23 13.15
CA LYS A 162 -24.52 -27.26 14.20
C LYS A 162 -23.21 -27.29 15.00
N GLN A 163 -22.07 -27.16 14.33
CA GLN A 163 -20.75 -27.15 14.99
C GLN A 163 -20.55 -25.91 15.87
N GLN A 164 -21.00 -24.74 15.42
CA GLN A 164 -20.98 -23.48 16.18
C GLN A 164 -21.94 -23.53 17.39
N GLN A 165 -23.15 -24.09 17.22
CA GLN A 165 -24.11 -24.29 18.30
C GLN A 165 -23.58 -25.25 19.38
N GLN A 166 -22.90 -26.33 18.97
CA GLN A 166 -22.23 -27.27 19.87
C GLN A 166 -21.05 -26.59 20.61
N GLN A 167 -20.32 -25.69 19.96
CA GLN A 167 -19.28 -24.88 20.61
C GLN A 167 -19.84 -23.87 21.62
N GLN A 168 -20.99 -23.25 21.34
CA GLN A 168 -21.67 -22.38 22.31
C GLN A 168 -22.14 -23.15 23.54
N GLN A 169 -22.69 -24.37 23.38
CA GLN A 169 -23.06 -25.22 24.52
C GLN A 169 -21.85 -25.53 25.41
N GLN A 170 -20.69 -25.89 24.82
CA GLN A 170 -19.46 -26.10 25.60
C GLN A 170 -18.99 -24.83 26.34
N GLN A 171 -19.09 -23.65 25.72
CA GLN A 171 -18.74 -22.39 26.40
C GLN A 171 -19.70 -22.05 27.56
N GLN A 172 -21.00 -22.33 27.43
CA GLN A 172 -21.95 -22.14 28.53
C GLN A 172 -21.65 -23.13 29.67
N GLN A 173 -21.36 -24.39 29.35
CA GLN A 173 -21.03 -25.42 30.33
C GLN A 173 -19.75 -25.09 31.12
N TRP A 174 -18.74 -24.48 30.49
CA TRP A 174 -17.55 -23.96 31.18
C TRP A 174 -17.78 -22.68 32.00
N ARG A 175 -18.81 -21.89 31.68
CA ARG A 175 -19.12 -20.63 32.40
C ARG A 175 -19.85 -20.86 33.73
N LEU A 176 -20.64 -21.93 33.85
CA LEU A 176 -21.39 -22.25 35.07
C LEU A 176 -20.49 -22.42 36.32
N PRO A 177 -19.44 -23.27 36.30
CA PRO A 177 -18.57 -23.47 37.47
C PRO A 177 -17.91 -22.18 37.97
N GLN A 178 -17.43 -21.34 37.04
CA GLN A 178 -16.78 -20.07 37.38
C GLN A 178 -17.74 -19.09 38.08
N GLN A 179 -18.99 -18.99 37.60
CA GLN A 179 -19.99 -18.15 38.25
C GLN A 179 -20.44 -18.70 39.62
N GLN A 180 -20.48 -20.03 39.78
CA GLN A 180 -20.77 -20.67 41.06
C GLN A 180 -19.66 -20.42 42.10
N GLN A 181 -18.39 -20.45 41.67
CA GLN A 181 -17.24 -20.14 42.53
C GLN A 181 -17.21 -18.66 42.96
N GLN A 182 -17.57 -17.72 42.07
CA GLN A 182 -17.77 -16.31 42.46
C GLN A 182 -18.91 -16.14 43.48
N LYS A 183 -20.04 -16.86 43.32
CA LYS A 183 -21.14 -16.83 44.31
C LYS A 183 -20.69 -17.35 45.68
N GLN A 184 -19.88 -18.40 45.74
CA GLN A 184 -19.31 -18.88 47.02
C GLN A 184 -18.38 -17.84 47.67
N GLN A 185 -17.50 -17.18 46.91
CA GLN A 185 -16.66 -16.10 47.45
C GLN A 185 -17.47 -14.89 47.95
N GLN A 186 -18.56 -14.53 47.26
CA GLN A 186 -19.48 -13.48 47.72
C GLN A 186 -20.29 -13.90 48.95
N GLN A 187 -20.69 -15.16 49.09
CA GLN A 187 -21.37 -15.66 50.29
C GLN A 187 -20.42 -15.76 51.49
N GLY A 188 -19.18 -16.23 51.32
CA GLY A 188 -18.19 -16.29 52.39
C GLY A 188 -17.83 -14.91 52.95
N SER A 189 -17.58 -13.93 52.07
CA SER A 189 -17.30 -12.55 52.49
C SER A 189 -18.52 -11.87 53.14
N ARG A 190 -19.74 -12.14 52.66
CA ARG A 190 -20.98 -11.62 53.26
C ARG A 190 -21.36 -12.30 54.58
N ALA A 191 -20.93 -13.54 54.82
CA ALA A 191 -21.04 -14.21 56.11
C ALA A 191 -20.10 -13.58 57.15
N ALA A 192 -18.82 -13.38 56.80
CA ALA A 192 -17.85 -12.71 57.66
C ALA A 192 -18.30 -11.29 58.07
N ALA A 193 -18.86 -10.52 57.13
CA ALA A 193 -19.39 -9.18 57.41
C ALA A 193 -20.60 -9.16 58.36
N ARG A 194 -21.31 -10.29 58.55
CA ARG A 194 -22.56 -10.33 59.34
C ARG A 194 -22.35 -10.61 60.83
N VAL A 195 -21.16 -11.07 61.23
CA VAL A 195 -20.81 -11.36 62.63
C VAL A 195 -20.54 -10.06 63.43
N LEU A 196 -20.20 -8.96 62.76
CA LEU A 196 -19.88 -7.67 63.37
C LEU A 196 -21.06 -6.68 63.45
N ALA A 197 -22.28 -7.10 63.12
CA ALA A 197 -23.45 -6.23 62.96
C ALA A 197 -24.64 -6.57 63.89
N ALA A 198 -24.34 -7.07 65.10
CA ALA A 198 -25.33 -7.46 66.10
C ALA A 198 -25.30 -6.52 67.32
N GLY A 199 -25.74 -5.27 67.14
CA GLY A 199 -25.83 -4.28 68.22
C GLY A 199 -26.26 -2.90 67.71
N GLY A 200 -27.53 -2.55 67.92
CA GLY A 200 -28.12 -1.26 67.52
C GLY A 200 -29.64 -1.29 67.59
N SER A 201 -30.24 -0.35 68.33
CA SER A 201 -31.69 -0.24 68.55
C SER A 201 -32.42 0.31 67.31
N PRO A 202 -33.69 -0.06 67.06
CA PRO A 202 -34.52 0.62 66.07
C PRO A 202 -35.13 1.91 66.63
N ASP A 203 -35.36 2.90 65.76
CA ASP A 203 -36.47 3.87 65.92
C ASP A 203 -36.82 4.58 64.60
N ALA A 204 -37.99 5.22 64.60
CA ALA A 204 -38.46 6.35 63.80
C ALA A 204 -38.80 6.19 62.28
N ALA A 205 -40.06 6.58 62.02
CA ALA A 205 -40.58 7.32 60.85
C ALA A 205 -40.93 6.59 59.53
N ALA A 206 -42.21 6.71 59.15
CA ALA A 206 -42.74 6.51 57.80
C ALA A 206 -42.74 7.83 57.00
N PRO A 207 -43.11 7.78 55.71
CA PRO A 207 -44.17 8.69 55.26
C PRO A 207 -45.30 7.99 54.48
N THR A 208 -46.48 8.61 54.50
CA THR A 208 -47.70 8.21 53.77
C THR A 208 -47.73 8.69 52.32
N PRO A 209 -48.55 8.08 51.44
CA PRO A 209 -48.73 8.51 50.05
C PRO A 209 -49.74 9.67 49.91
N ALA A 210 -49.60 10.42 48.81
CA ALA A 210 -50.60 11.38 48.31
C ALA A 210 -50.94 11.07 46.84
N ALA A 211 -52.14 11.45 46.40
CA ALA A 211 -52.72 11.03 45.11
C ALA A 211 -53.44 12.18 44.36
N ALA A 212 -54.20 11.82 43.31
CA ALA A 212 -54.90 12.68 42.33
C ALA A 212 -53.98 13.29 41.24
N ALA A 213 -54.40 13.42 39.96
CA ALA A 213 -55.58 12.93 39.23
C ALA A 213 -55.13 12.44 37.82
N THR A 214 -55.78 11.55 37.07
CA THR A 214 -57.18 11.06 36.98
C THR A 214 -58.13 11.94 36.16
N THR A 215 -57.95 11.98 34.83
CA THR A 215 -58.95 12.12 33.72
C THR A 215 -58.18 12.23 32.39
N THR A 216 -58.59 11.71 31.22
CA THR A 216 -59.83 11.00 30.82
C THR A 216 -59.51 9.93 29.76
N THR A 217 -60.39 8.95 29.60
CA THR A 217 -60.26 7.84 28.63
C THR A 217 -60.94 8.12 27.28
N THR A 218 -60.31 7.77 26.16
CA THR A 218 -61.01 7.40 24.92
C THR A 218 -60.28 6.30 24.13
N ALA A 219 -61.04 5.27 23.75
CA ALA A 219 -60.82 4.33 22.63
C ALA A 219 -59.40 3.78 22.37
N ALA A 220 -59.18 2.53 22.79
CA ALA A 220 -58.17 1.68 22.15
C ALA A 220 -58.66 1.25 20.75
N ALA A 221 -57.95 1.65 19.70
CA ALA A 221 -58.05 1.06 18.37
C ALA A 221 -56.66 0.55 18.00
N ALA A 222 -56.52 -0.78 17.85
CA ALA A 222 -55.23 -1.43 17.64
C ALA A 222 -54.72 -1.22 16.20
N ALA A 223 -54.24 -0.01 15.91
CA ALA A 223 -53.29 0.24 14.85
C ALA A 223 -51.94 -0.41 15.22
N ALA A 224 -51.93 -1.74 15.26
CA ALA A 224 -50.74 -2.55 15.16
C ALA A 224 -50.19 -2.38 13.74
N VAL A 225 -49.62 -1.20 13.48
CA VAL A 225 -48.70 -0.98 12.37
C VAL A 225 -47.69 -2.11 12.51
N PRO A 226 -47.66 -3.09 11.58
CA PRO A 226 -46.66 -4.13 11.68
C PRO A 226 -45.32 -3.40 11.72
N ALA A 227 -44.44 -3.79 12.64
CA ALA A 227 -43.05 -3.38 12.53
C ALA A 227 -42.56 -3.98 11.21
N VAL A 228 -42.69 -3.22 10.12
CA VAL A 228 -42.37 -3.64 8.78
C VAL A 228 -40.88 -3.85 8.83
N ARG A 229 -40.51 -5.12 9.01
CA ARG A 229 -39.20 -5.64 8.68
C ARG A 229 -39.08 -5.48 7.18
N ARG A 230 -38.83 -4.24 6.75
CA ARG A 230 -38.00 -3.97 5.59
C ARG A 230 -36.76 -4.77 5.89
N SER A 231 -36.65 -5.91 5.22
CA SER A 231 -35.38 -6.57 5.09
C SER A 231 -34.57 -5.62 4.22
N GLU A 232 -33.94 -4.64 4.91
CA GLU A 232 -32.90 -3.79 4.35
C GLU A 232 -31.68 -4.69 4.17
N ASP A 233 -31.86 -5.60 3.20
CA ASP A 233 -30.93 -6.59 2.73
C ASP A 233 -29.89 -5.82 1.94
N PHE A 234 -29.01 -5.14 2.69
CA PHE A 234 -27.89 -4.34 2.19
C PHE A 234 -27.31 -5.00 0.96
N SER A 235 -27.26 -4.26 -0.16
CA SER A 235 -26.73 -4.84 -1.38
C SER A 235 -25.34 -5.39 -1.09
N THR A 236 -24.95 -6.49 -1.74
CA THR A 236 -23.64 -7.11 -1.47
C THR A 236 -22.47 -6.13 -1.70
N THR A 237 -22.69 -5.09 -2.51
CA THR A 237 -21.85 -3.90 -2.68
C THR A 237 -21.86 -2.93 -1.48
N GLU A 238 -23.01 -2.63 -0.85
CA GLU A 238 -23.05 -1.88 0.41
C GLU A 238 -22.38 -2.64 1.55
N ALA A 239 -22.61 -3.96 1.65
CA ALA A 239 -21.93 -4.81 2.63
C ALA A 239 -20.40 -4.76 2.42
N LEU A 240 -19.93 -4.84 1.17
CA LEU A 240 -18.52 -4.61 0.81
C LEU A 240 -18.02 -3.22 1.24
N PHE A 241 -18.80 -2.16 1.07
CA PHE A 241 -18.44 -0.80 1.50
C PHE A 241 -18.39 -0.62 3.02
N LEU A 242 -19.29 -1.25 3.77
CA LEU A 242 -19.24 -1.28 5.23
C LEU A 242 -17.99 -2.05 5.70
N LEU A 243 -17.74 -3.23 5.13
CA LEU A 243 -16.56 -4.03 5.43
C LEU A 243 -15.25 -3.27 5.12
N LEU A 244 -15.16 -2.60 3.97
CA LEU A 244 -14.04 -1.71 3.61
C LEU A 244 -13.78 -0.63 4.67
N ARG A 245 -14.82 0.02 5.19
CA ARG A 245 -14.70 1.03 6.27
C ARG A 245 -14.22 0.43 7.60
N PHE A 246 -14.48 -0.86 7.83
CA PHE A 246 -14.03 -1.60 9.02
C PHE A 246 -12.69 -2.31 8.86
N VAL A 247 -12.06 -2.39 7.67
CA VAL A 247 -10.72 -2.96 7.50
C VAL A 247 -9.66 -2.09 8.19
N ARG A 248 -8.82 -2.70 9.04
CA ARG A 248 -7.67 -2.06 9.71
C ARG A 248 -6.46 -2.98 9.88
N THR A 249 -6.68 -4.29 9.94
CA THR A 249 -5.62 -5.29 10.08
C THR A 249 -5.45 -6.10 8.79
N LYS A 250 -4.25 -6.66 8.61
CA LYS A 250 -3.93 -7.58 7.51
C LYS A 250 -4.86 -8.80 7.44
N GLY A 251 -5.47 -9.22 8.56
CA GLY A 251 -6.45 -10.31 8.58
C GLY A 251 -7.78 -9.90 7.96
N ASP A 252 -8.30 -8.73 8.33
CA ASP A 252 -9.55 -8.17 7.78
C ASP A 252 -9.42 -7.95 6.27
N TRP A 253 -8.26 -7.45 5.84
CA TRP A 253 -7.92 -7.24 4.42
C TRP A 253 -7.91 -8.55 3.61
N GLN A 254 -7.39 -9.64 4.18
CA GLN A 254 -7.43 -10.96 3.52
C GLN A 254 -8.85 -11.52 3.40
N GLN A 255 -9.70 -11.31 4.41
CA GLN A 255 -11.13 -11.67 4.34
C GLN A 255 -11.87 -10.84 3.28
N LEU A 256 -11.56 -9.54 3.21
CA LEU A 256 -12.12 -8.63 2.21
C LEU A 256 -11.74 -9.07 0.78
N LEU A 257 -10.46 -9.37 0.51
CA LEU A 257 -10.02 -9.83 -0.81
C LEU A 257 -10.70 -11.15 -1.23
N LEU A 258 -10.89 -12.08 -0.28
CA LEU A 258 -11.63 -13.32 -0.54
C LEU A 258 -13.10 -13.05 -0.86
N MET A 259 -13.75 -12.12 -0.15
CA MET A 259 -15.14 -11.74 -0.43
C MET A 259 -15.28 -10.98 -1.77
N LEU A 260 -14.32 -10.12 -2.11
CA LEU A 260 -14.26 -9.45 -3.42
C LEU A 260 -14.10 -10.49 -4.54
N GLN A 261 -13.26 -11.51 -4.35
CA GLN A 261 -13.10 -12.62 -5.29
C GLN A 261 -14.41 -13.41 -5.47
N LEU A 262 -15.17 -13.67 -4.40
CA LEU A 262 -16.49 -14.29 -4.49
C LEU A 262 -17.46 -13.40 -5.29
N LEU A 263 -17.56 -12.11 -4.97
CA LEU A 263 -18.42 -11.16 -5.69
C LEU A 263 -18.08 -11.07 -7.19
N ASN A 264 -16.79 -11.10 -7.53
CA ASN A 264 -16.31 -11.12 -8.91
C ASN A 264 -16.69 -12.44 -9.63
N ASN A 265 -16.39 -13.59 -9.01
CA ASN A 265 -16.67 -14.91 -9.56
C ASN A 265 -18.17 -15.16 -9.80
N PHE A 266 -19.04 -14.58 -8.97
CA PHE A 266 -20.50 -14.64 -9.14
C PHE A 266 -21.08 -13.50 -10.00
N GLY A 267 -20.24 -12.73 -10.70
CA GLY A 267 -20.66 -11.67 -11.61
C GLY A 267 -21.38 -10.49 -10.92
N ARG A 268 -21.36 -10.40 -9.59
CA ARG A 268 -22.09 -9.38 -8.81
C ARG A 268 -21.45 -7.98 -8.89
N LEU A 269 -20.20 -7.90 -9.34
CA LEU A 269 -19.54 -6.64 -9.67
C LEU A 269 -19.83 -6.17 -11.11
N SER A 270 -20.22 -7.09 -12.00
CA SER A 270 -20.54 -6.78 -13.40
C SER A 270 -21.83 -5.97 -13.47
N SER A 271 -21.73 -4.73 -13.97
CA SER A 271 -22.84 -3.77 -14.01
C SER A 271 -23.88 -4.05 -15.11
N SER A 272 -24.10 -5.33 -15.44
CA SER A 272 -24.96 -5.79 -16.54
C SER A 272 -26.46 -5.65 -16.23
N SER A 273 -26.85 -5.66 -14.95
CA SER A 273 -28.23 -5.44 -14.50
C SER A 273 -28.66 -3.96 -14.53
N ARG A 274 -28.20 -3.20 -15.52
CA ARG A 274 -28.57 -1.80 -15.76
C ARG A 274 -29.99 -1.69 -16.34
N SER A 275 -30.98 -1.93 -15.48
CA SER A 275 -32.30 -1.30 -15.67
C SER A 275 -32.10 0.22 -15.61
N SER A 276 -32.73 0.94 -16.54
CA SER A 276 -32.37 2.33 -16.83
C SER A 276 -32.62 3.29 -15.66
N SER A 277 -31.81 4.36 -15.62
CA SER A 277 -31.78 5.50 -14.68
C SER A 277 -30.98 5.33 -13.35
N SER A 278 -30.29 6.42 -13.01
CA SER A 278 -29.79 6.82 -11.67
C SER A 278 -28.62 6.07 -10.98
N CYS A 279 -28.54 4.74 -10.97
CA CYS A 279 -27.66 4.03 -10.01
C CYS A 279 -26.19 3.77 -10.43
N SER A 280 -25.60 4.56 -11.34
CA SER A 280 -24.30 4.22 -11.98
C SER A 280 -23.02 4.46 -11.16
N SER A 281 -23.07 5.11 -9.98
CA SER A 281 -21.86 5.59 -9.28
C SER A 281 -21.18 4.54 -8.37
N SER A 282 -21.89 3.48 -7.95
CA SER A 282 -21.39 2.59 -6.90
C SER A 282 -20.23 1.71 -7.35
N THR A 283 -20.32 1.02 -8.49
CA THR A 283 -19.26 0.09 -8.91
C THR A 283 -17.92 0.77 -9.21
N SER A 284 -17.94 2.04 -9.63
CA SER A 284 -16.73 2.85 -9.83
C SER A 284 -15.97 3.17 -8.53
N GLU A 285 -16.68 3.32 -7.41
CA GLU A 285 -16.03 3.59 -6.11
C GLU A 285 -15.30 2.38 -5.52
N ILE A 286 -15.56 1.17 -6.02
CA ILE A 286 -14.91 -0.07 -5.53
C ILE A 286 -13.39 0.02 -5.72
N ALA A 287 -12.91 0.53 -6.86
CA ALA A 287 -11.48 0.71 -7.13
C ALA A 287 -10.83 1.59 -6.07
N THR A 288 -11.37 2.80 -5.90
CA THR A 288 -10.89 3.81 -4.95
C THR A 288 -10.92 3.30 -3.51
N ARG A 289 -12.05 2.75 -3.06
CA ARG A 289 -12.20 2.28 -1.66
C ARG A 289 -11.29 1.08 -1.37
N LEU A 290 -11.10 0.17 -2.34
CA LEU A 290 -10.21 -0.98 -2.21
C LEU A 290 -8.73 -0.57 -2.08
N VAL A 291 -8.26 0.33 -2.95
CA VAL A 291 -6.89 0.86 -2.90
C VAL A 291 -6.65 1.65 -1.60
N ALA A 292 -7.63 2.44 -1.14
CA ALA A 292 -7.55 3.16 0.12
C ALA A 292 -7.48 2.21 1.33
N ALA A 293 -8.27 1.12 1.36
CA ALA A 293 -8.22 0.12 2.43
C ALA A 293 -6.88 -0.66 2.46
N ALA A 294 -6.25 -0.88 1.29
CA ALA A 294 -4.91 -1.45 1.21
C ALA A 294 -3.84 -0.50 1.80
N ALA A 295 -3.88 0.79 1.42
CA ALA A 295 -2.99 1.82 1.95
C ALA A 295 -3.15 1.99 3.48
N LEU A 296 -4.39 2.09 3.97
CA LEU A 296 -4.71 2.17 5.41
C LEU A 296 -4.26 0.93 6.22
N CYS A 297 -4.05 -0.22 5.58
CA CYS A 297 -3.46 -1.42 6.18
C CYS A 297 -1.92 -1.47 6.08
N ASN A 298 -1.27 -0.43 5.56
CA ASN A 298 0.15 -0.39 5.17
C ASN A 298 0.53 -1.56 4.23
N ARG A 299 -0.33 -1.86 3.26
CA ARG A 299 -0.13 -2.90 2.23
C ARG A 299 0.11 -2.27 0.86
N TYR A 300 1.06 -1.36 0.77
CA TYR A 300 1.35 -0.59 -0.45
C TYR A 300 1.61 -1.48 -1.69
N GLU A 301 2.29 -2.62 -1.56
CA GLU A 301 2.41 -3.64 -2.62
C GLU A 301 1.06 -4.09 -3.20
N GLU A 302 0.08 -4.33 -2.33
CA GLU A 302 -1.26 -4.82 -2.68
C GLU A 302 -2.17 -3.67 -3.13
N ALA A 303 -1.95 -2.45 -2.62
CA ALA A 303 -2.55 -1.23 -3.15
C ALA A 303 -2.13 -1.00 -4.62
N CYS A 304 -0.82 -1.05 -4.90
CA CYS A 304 -0.28 -0.96 -6.26
C CYS A 304 -0.81 -2.09 -7.14
N SER A 305 -0.82 -3.33 -6.65
CA SER A 305 -1.37 -4.47 -7.38
C SER A 305 -2.86 -4.27 -7.71
N ALA A 306 -3.64 -3.67 -6.80
CA ALA A 306 -5.06 -3.35 -7.03
C ALA A 306 -5.27 -2.21 -8.05
N VAL A 307 -4.41 -1.16 -8.05
CA VAL A 307 -4.40 -0.13 -9.10
C VAL A 307 -4.13 -0.77 -10.46
N LEU A 308 -2.99 -1.46 -10.60
CA LEU A 308 -2.56 -2.11 -11.85
C LEU A 308 -3.57 -3.15 -12.35
N SER A 309 -4.25 -3.85 -11.45
CA SER A 309 -5.29 -4.83 -11.81
C SER A 309 -6.63 -4.19 -12.19
N SER A 310 -6.93 -2.97 -11.71
CA SER A 310 -8.26 -2.35 -11.85
C SER A 310 -8.73 -2.26 -13.30
N LYS A 311 -7.80 -1.98 -14.23
CA LYS A 311 -7.99 -1.98 -15.70
C LYS A 311 -8.64 -3.25 -16.25
N TYR A 312 -8.46 -4.39 -15.59
CA TYR A 312 -8.95 -5.70 -16.04
C TYR A 312 -10.21 -6.20 -15.32
N PHE A 313 -10.45 -5.78 -14.07
CA PHE A 313 -11.56 -6.31 -13.25
C PHE A 313 -12.61 -5.27 -12.83
N LEU A 314 -12.39 -3.97 -13.04
CA LEU A 314 -13.32 -2.91 -12.70
C LEU A 314 -13.69 -2.03 -13.90
N SER A 315 -14.90 -1.47 -13.84
CA SER A 315 -15.46 -0.60 -14.87
C SER A 315 -14.73 0.75 -14.97
N SER A 316 -14.20 1.26 -13.86
CA SER A 316 -13.39 2.49 -13.80
C SER A 316 -12.07 2.29 -13.04
N PRO A 317 -11.04 3.09 -13.36
CA PRO A 317 -9.85 3.22 -12.53
C PRO A 317 -10.17 3.87 -11.17
N PRO A 318 -9.28 3.75 -10.17
CA PRO A 318 -9.38 4.47 -8.89
C PRO A 318 -9.19 5.99 -9.08
N SER A 319 -9.66 6.79 -8.11
CA SER A 319 -9.60 8.25 -8.21
C SER A 319 -8.15 8.78 -8.27
N LEU A 320 -7.90 9.75 -9.15
CA LEU A 320 -6.59 10.38 -9.33
C LEU A 320 -5.98 10.88 -8.01
N SER A 321 -6.78 11.56 -7.17
CA SER A 321 -6.33 12.08 -5.87
C SER A 321 -5.79 10.99 -4.94
N LEU A 322 -6.39 9.79 -4.96
CA LEU A 322 -5.91 8.66 -4.18
C LEU A 322 -4.64 8.06 -4.77
N MET A 323 -4.50 8.03 -6.10
CA MET A 323 -3.26 7.58 -6.73
C MET A 323 -2.11 8.55 -6.48
N PHE A 324 -2.36 9.86 -6.43
CA PHE A 324 -1.34 10.85 -6.07
C PHE A 324 -0.92 10.72 -4.60
N ALA A 325 -1.88 10.52 -3.68
CA ALA A 325 -1.56 10.21 -2.28
C ALA A 325 -0.78 8.90 -2.14
N LEU A 326 -1.15 7.83 -2.86
CA LEU A 326 -0.44 6.55 -2.85
C LEU A 326 0.98 6.68 -3.44
N ILE A 327 1.17 7.48 -4.47
CA ILE A 327 2.50 7.81 -5.01
C ILE A 327 3.32 8.57 -3.96
N GLU A 328 2.76 9.60 -3.32
CA GLU A 328 3.44 10.37 -2.28
C GLU A 328 3.83 9.50 -1.06
N ASP A 329 2.93 8.63 -0.58
CA ASP A 329 3.19 7.65 0.49
C ASP A 329 4.33 6.68 0.12
N LEU A 330 4.44 6.25 -1.15
CA LEU A 330 5.53 5.39 -1.62
C LEU A 330 6.88 6.13 -1.67
N LEU A 331 6.87 7.40 -2.08
CA LEU A 331 8.08 8.24 -2.08
C LEU A 331 8.57 8.55 -0.66
N LEU A 332 7.65 8.77 0.28
CA LEU A 332 7.97 8.90 1.71
C LEU A 332 8.53 7.60 2.33
N GLN A 333 8.25 6.44 1.71
CA GLN A 333 8.85 5.14 2.05
C GLN A 333 10.13 4.83 1.26
N GLY A 334 10.54 5.67 0.32
CA GLY A 334 11.71 5.45 -0.55
C GLY A 334 11.47 4.50 -1.73
N ASP A 335 10.27 3.94 -1.92
CA ASP A 335 9.96 3.04 -3.05
C ASP A 335 9.58 3.82 -4.32
N ALA A 336 10.55 4.57 -4.85
CA ALA A 336 10.45 5.26 -6.12
C ALA A 336 10.13 4.30 -7.28
N ALA A 337 10.56 3.03 -7.19
CA ALA A 337 10.32 2.04 -8.23
C ALA A 337 8.87 1.53 -8.29
N ALA A 338 8.11 1.56 -7.19
CA ALA A 338 6.67 1.35 -7.20
C ALA A 338 5.91 2.61 -7.64
N ALA A 339 6.33 3.80 -7.19
CA ALA A 339 5.76 5.07 -7.64
C ALA A 339 5.85 5.25 -9.17
N ASP A 340 6.99 4.90 -9.77
CA ASP A 340 7.19 4.92 -11.22
C ASP A 340 6.23 3.98 -11.96
N LYS A 341 6.03 2.76 -11.46
CA LYS A 341 5.10 1.78 -12.06
C LYS A 341 3.66 2.27 -12.01
N LEU A 342 3.26 2.94 -10.93
CA LEU A 342 1.94 3.58 -10.83
C LEU A 342 1.78 4.70 -11.85
N PHE A 343 2.75 5.59 -11.99
CA PHE A 343 2.68 6.67 -12.97
C PHE A 343 2.68 6.14 -14.42
N VAL A 344 3.52 5.15 -14.74
CA VAL A 344 3.53 4.52 -16.07
C VAL A 344 2.17 3.89 -16.38
N ASN A 345 1.51 3.26 -15.41
CA ASN A 345 0.14 2.76 -15.60
C ASN A 345 -0.87 3.90 -15.76
N LEU A 346 -0.81 4.95 -14.93
CA LEU A 346 -1.67 6.14 -15.03
C LEU A 346 -1.56 6.79 -16.43
N ARG A 347 -0.34 6.94 -16.96
CA ARG A 347 -0.08 7.45 -18.32
C ARG A 347 -0.58 6.50 -19.42
N GLN A 348 -0.61 5.19 -19.19
CA GLN A 348 -1.17 4.19 -20.11
C GLN A 348 -2.71 4.08 -20.04
N ASP A 349 -3.36 4.65 -19.02
CA ASP A 349 -4.81 4.66 -18.85
C ASP A 349 -5.43 5.99 -19.27
N TRP A 350 -5.52 6.18 -20.59
CA TRP A 350 -6.16 7.29 -21.32
C TRP A 350 -7.53 7.75 -20.80
N ARG A 351 -8.20 6.94 -19.98
CA ARG A 351 -9.46 7.26 -19.30
C ARG A 351 -9.31 8.34 -18.22
N GLN A 352 -8.08 8.70 -17.83
CA GLN A 352 -7.81 9.73 -16.82
C GLN A 352 -6.89 10.82 -17.37
N PRO A 353 -7.25 12.12 -17.22
CA PRO A 353 -6.37 13.21 -17.61
C PRO A 353 -5.16 13.27 -16.68
N ILE A 354 -3.96 13.34 -17.25
CA ILE A 354 -2.72 13.48 -16.48
C ILE A 354 -2.65 14.89 -15.91
N SER A 355 -2.61 15.01 -14.58
CA SER A 355 -2.54 16.32 -13.91
C SER A 355 -1.09 16.85 -13.95
N PRO A 356 -0.86 18.17 -14.14
CA PRO A 356 0.45 18.77 -13.95
C PRO A 356 1.10 18.44 -12.58
N SER A 357 0.28 18.18 -11.55
CA SER A 357 0.75 17.78 -10.22
C SER A 357 1.40 16.39 -10.19
N SER A 358 1.02 15.47 -11.09
CA SER A 358 1.67 14.14 -11.14
C SER A 358 3.08 14.18 -11.70
N TYR A 359 3.35 15.08 -12.66
CA TYR A 359 4.71 15.34 -13.12
C TYR A 359 5.58 15.95 -12.01
N LEU A 360 5.03 16.87 -11.21
CA LEU A 360 5.75 17.40 -10.04
C LEU A 360 6.08 16.30 -9.01
N LEU A 361 5.16 15.38 -8.74
CA LEU A 361 5.41 14.23 -7.85
C LEU A 361 6.49 13.29 -8.42
N LEU A 362 6.47 13.01 -9.74
CA LEU A 362 7.50 12.17 -10.36
C LEU A 362 8.87 12.85 -10.53
N LEU A 363 8.92 14.17 -10.72
CA LEU A 363 10.18 14.92 -10.69
C LEU A 363 10.80 14.89 -9.28
N ARG A 364 9.97 14.96 -8.22
CA ARG A 364 10.42 14.68 -6.85
C ARG A 364 10.86 13.21 -6.68
N ALA A 365 10.16 12.25 -7.27
CA ALA A 365 10.53 10.83 -7.25
C ALA A 365 11.89 10.53 -7.93
N ALA A 366 12.25 11.29 -8.96
CA ALA A 366 13.52 11.19 -9.67
C ALA A 366 14.66 11.96 -8.97
N VAL A 367 14.35 12.81 -7.98
CA VAL A 367 15.30 13.60 -7.20
C VAL A 367 15.21 13.18 -5.73
N THR A 368 15.68 11.96 -5.43
CA THR A 368 15.86 11.52 -4.04
C THR A 368 17.21 12.01 -3.50
N ALA A 369 17.33 12.09 -2.18
CA ALA A 369 18.57 12.51 -1.52
C ALA A 369 19.75 11.55 -1.77
N GLU A 370 19.46 10.27 -2.03
CA GLU A 370 20.47 9.24 -2.31
C GLU A 370 20.84 9.16 -3.79
N LYS A 371 19.87 9.40 -4.70
CA LYS A 371 20.06 9.26 -6.14
C LYS A 371 19.17 10.21 -6.95
N THR A 372 19.81 11.15 -7.64
CA THR A 372 19.16 12.04 -8.62
C THR A 372 19.29 11.47 -10.04
N ASP A 373 18.21 10.95 -10.62
CA ASP A 373 18.21 10.47 -12.01
C ASP A 373 17.82 11.61 -12.97
N ILE A 374 18.85 12.32 -13.45
CA ILE A 374 18.68 13.48 -14.33
C ILE A 374 18.14 13.06 -15.71
N LYS A 375 18.51 11.86 -16.21
CA LYS A 375 18.03 11.33 -17.49
C LYS A 375 16.51 11.12 -17.44
N LYS A 376 16.01 10.54 -16.35
CA LYS A 376 14.59 10.42 -16.05
C LYS A 376 13.91 11.78 -15.85
N CYS A 377 14.53 12.72 -15.13
CA CYS A 377 13.96 14.06 -14.94
C CYS A 377 13.71 14.78 -16.29
N ILE A 378 14.70 14.72 -17.18
CA ILE A 378 14.60 15.30 -18.54
C ILE A 378 13.52 14.60 -19.35
N ALA A 379 13.50 13.25 -19.37
CA ALA A 379 12.49 12.49 -20.11
C ALA A 379 11.04 12.73 -19.61
N LEU A 380 10.86 12.99 -18.31
CA LEU A 380 9.55 13.37 -17.74
C LEU A 380 9.14 14.81 -18.11
N TYR A 381 10.11 15.71 -18.26
CA TYR A 381 9.88 17.08 -18.70
C TYR A 381 9.51 17.12 -20.20
N ASP A 382 10.28 16.40 -21.03
CA ASP A 382 10.01 16.23 -22.46
C ASP A 382 8.65 15.59 -22.72
N ASP A 383 8.24 14.64 -21.89
CA ASP A 383 6.90 14.02 -21.94
C ASP A 383 5.78 15.02 -21.63
N ALA A 384 5.90 15.80 -20.55
CA ALA A 384 4.91 16.82 -20.21
C ALA A 384 4.76 17.86 -21.33
N MET A 385 5.87 18.33 -21.89
CA MET A 385 5.87 19.25 -23.04
C MET A 385 5.26 18.60 -24.29
N GLY A 386 5.61 17.35 -24.60
CA GLY A 386 5.09 16.59 -25.75
C GLY A 386 3.60 16.27 -25.67
N LEU A 387 3.03 16.26 -24.47
CA LEU A 387 1.59 16.09 -24.20
C LEU A 387 0.86 17.42 -23.98
N GLY A 388 1.54 18.57 -24.06
CA GLY A 388 0.95 19.90 -23.83
C GLY A 388 0.52 20.14 -22.38
N VAL A 389 1.07 19.39 -21.42
CA VAL A 389 0.73 19.49 -20.00
C VAL A 389 1.60 20.58 -19.35
N ALA A 390 1.11 21.82 -19.39
CA ALA A 390 1.76 22.97 -18.75
C ALA A 390 2.11 22.67 -17.29
N LEU A 391 3.39 22.84 -16.93
CA LEU A 391 3.93 22.35 -15.66
C LEU A 391 3.79 23.42 -14.55
N PRO A 392 3.55 23.02 -13.29
CA PRO A 392 3.51 23.99 -12.21
C PRO A 392 4.90 24.61 -12.03
N LEU A 393 4.97 25.90 -11.73
CA LEU A 393 6.21 26.65 -11.50
C LEU A 393 7.19 25.97 -10.51
N ALA A 394 6.68 25.21 -9.54
CA ALA A 394 7.49 24.41 -8.62
C ALA A 394 8.27 23.26 -9.29
N ALA A 395 7.78 22.70 -10.40
CA ALA A 395 8.47 21.67 -11.18
C ALA A 395 9.61 22.29 -12.01
N HIS A 396 9.34 23.40 -12.72
CA HIS A 396 10.34 24.16 -13.46
C HIS A 396 11.50 24.60 -12.55
N LEU A 397 11.20 25.18 -11.38
CA LEU A 397 12.21 25.63 -10.42
C LEU A 397 13.03 24.47 -9.83
N LEU A 398 12.43 23.31 -9.57
CA LEU A 398 13.12 22.11 -9.07
C LEU A 398 14.07 21.54 -10.12
N LEU A 399 13.63 21.43 -11.37
CA LEU A 399 14.45 20.92 -12.46
C LEU A 399 15.60 21.89 -12.81
N LEU A 400 15.32 23.19 -12.83
CA LEU A 400 16.34 24.22 -13.10
C LEU A 400 17.42 24.25 -12.00
N GLU A 401 17.04 24.17 -10.72
CA GLU A 401 17.97 24.09 -9.59
C GLU A 401 18.83 22.81 -9.65
N LEU A 402 18.25 21.67 -10.03
CA LEU A 402 18.98 20.42 -10.25
C LEU A 402 20.00 20.54 -11.40
N LEU A 403 19.57 21.04 -12.55
CA LEU A 403 20.39 21.17 -13.76
C LEU A 403 21.55 22.15 -13.55
N LEU A 404 21.32 23.30 -12.90
CA LEU A 404 22.37 24.29 -12.61
C LEU A 404 23.37 23.76 -11.57
N THR A 405 22.91 23.07 -10.53
CA THR A 405 23.80 22.40 -9.55
C THR A 405 24.69 21.36 -10.23
N ARG A 406 24.13 20.58 -11.16
CA ARG A 406 24.87 19.55 -11.92
C ARG A 406 25.79 20.14 -12.99
N ALA A 407 25.39 21.23 -13.64
CA ALA A 407 26.26 21.98 -14.54
C ALA A 407 27.47 22.58 -13.79
N ALA A 408 27.25 23.17 -12.61
CA ALA A 408 28.32 23.71 -11.78
C ALA A 408 29.29 22.61 -11.30
N ALA A 409 28.76 21.46 -10.86
CA ALA A 409 29.58 20.31 -10.47
C ALA A 409 30.39 19.76 -11.66
N ALA A 410 29.78 19.60 -12.83
CA ALA A 410 30.46 19.16 -14.05
C ALA A 410 31.51 20.16 -14.53
N ALA A 411 31.27 21.47 -14.40
CA ALA A 411 32.23 22.52 -14.74
C ALA A 411 33.43 22.58 -13.78
N ALA A 412 33.24 22.21 -12.50
CA ALA A 412 34.32 22.11 -11.51
C ALA A 412 35.06 20.76 -11.58
N ALA A 413 34.41 19.70 -12.05
CA ALA A 413 35.01 18.37 -12.26
C ALA A 413 35.70 18.23 -13.62
N ALA A 414 35.31 19.02 -14.62
CA ALA A 414 36.08 19.19 -15.84
C ALA A 414 37.48 19.68 -15.45
N PRO A 415 38.55 18.91 -15.74
CA PRO A 415 39.88 19.33 -15.36
C PRO A 415 40.22 20.63 -16.08
N VAL A 416 41.01 21.49 -15.43
CA VAL A 416 41.71 22.59 -16.12
C VAL A 416 42.79 21.96 -17.00
N ALA A 417 42.36 21.35 -18.10
CA ALA A 417 43.18 20.81 -19.17
C ALA A 417 43.85 22.01 -19.86
N ALA A 418 44.97 22.43 -19.26
CA ALA A 418 45.59 23.71 -19.52
C ALA A 418 45.99 23.87 -20.99
N PRO A 419 46.08 25.12 -21.52
CA PRO A 419 46.44 25.40 -22.91
C PRO A 419 47.88 25.00 -23.31
N VAL A 420 48.58 24.22 -22.49
CA VAL A 420 49.90 23.62 -22.77
C VAL A 420 49.86 22.76 -24.05
N ALA A 421 48.72 22.13 -24.37
CA ALA A 421 48.55 21.40 -25.62
C ALA A 421 48.57 22.32 -26.87
N ALA A 422 48.16 23.59 -26.75
CA ALA A 422 48.30 24.57 -27.83
C ALA A 422 49.76 25.05 -27.97
N ALA A 423 50.46 25.25 -26.86
CA ALA A 423 51.89 25.59 -26.86
C ALA A 423 52.79 24.46 -27.39
N ALA A 424 52.33 23.19 -27.34
CA ALA A 424 53.02 22.06 -27.96
C ALA A 424 52.74 21.92 -29.47
N ALA A 425 51.66 22.51 -29.99
CA ALA A 425 51.25 22.36 -31.39
C ALA A 425 52.02 23.26 -32.38
N GLU A 426 52.66 24.34 -31.90
CA GLU A 426 53.54 25.19 -32.72
C GLU A 426 54.99 24.66 -32.81
N ALA A 427 55.28 23.49 -32.21
CA ALA A 427 56.64 22.96 -32.06
C ALA A 427 56.97 21.74 -32.97
N THR A 428 56.05 21.29 -33.82
CA THR A 428 56.24 20.13 -34.70
C THR A 428 55.70 20.36 -36.12
N ASP A 429 56.44 21.15 -36.89
CA ASP A 429 56.42 21.07 -38.36
C ASP A 429 57.56 20.15 -38.85
N GLU A 430 57.52 19.75 -40.12
CA GLU A 430 58.50 18.91 -40.84
C GLU A 430 58.78 17.51 -40.25
N THR A 431 58.02 16.48 -40.69
CA THR A 431 58.55 15.38 -41.54
C THR A 431 57.52 14.33 -42.00
N LEU A 432 57.40 14.17 -43.33
CA LEU A 432 57.28 12.94 -44.14
C LEU A 432 56.48 11.73 -43.57
N THR A 433 55.25 11.39 -44.00
CA THR A 433 54.78 10.78 -45.29
C THR A 433 55.02 9.26 -45.50
N SER A 434 53.97 8.54 -45.95
CA SER A 434 53.91 7.10 -46.31
C SER A 434 54.05 6.11 -45.13
N GLU A 435 53.53 4.87 -45.13
CA GLU A 435 52.71 4.03 -46.06
C GLU A 435 51.41 3.58 -45.33
N ALA A 436 50.22 3.46 -45.94
CA ALA A 436 49.73 2.63 -47.05
C ALA A 436 49.31 1.18 -46.69
N ALA A 437 47.98 0.99 -46.63
CA ALA A 437 47.21 -0.21 -47.03
C ALA A 437 47.13 -1.49 -46.15
N ALA A 438 46.00 -2.19 -46.38
CA ALA A 438 45.72 -3.63 -46.22
C ALA A 438 45.77 -4.29 -44.82
N ALA A 439 44.58 -4.59 -44.28
CA ALA A 439 44.13 -5.98 -44.11
C ALA A 439 42.59 -6.04 -43.98
N ALA A 440 41.94 -6.93 -44.73
CA ALA A 440 40.52 -7.22 -44.61
C ALA A 440 40.28 -8.73 -44.59
N THR A 441 39.23 -9.16 -43.88
CA THR A 441 38.58 -10.49 -43.94
C THR A 441 39.44 -11.75 -43.83
N THR A 442 39.10 -12.60 -42.86
CA THR A 442 39.14 -14.06 -43.08
C THR A 442 38.02 -14.71 -42.27
N ALA A 443 37.16 -15.48 -42.93
CA ALA A 443 36.00 -16.12 -42.32
C ALA A 443 35.67 -17.44 -43.05
N THR A 444 36.29 -18.53 -42.59
CA THR A 444 36.00 -19.92 -42.95
C THR A 444 36.31 -20.77 -41.71
N ALA A 445 35.34 -21.46 -41.11
CA ALA A 445 34.65 -22.66 -41.58
C ALA A 445 35.48 -23.95 -41.35
N THR A 446 35.04 -24.73 -40.36
CA THR A 446 35.42 -26.14 -40.16
C THR A 446 34.16 -26.97 -39.95
N GLU A 447 34.02 -28.02 -40.77
CA GLU A 447 32.85 -28.89 -40.88
C GLU A 447 33.16 -30.27 -40.29
N ALA A 448 32.22 -30.90 -39.56
CA ALA A 448 32.42 -32.20 -38.90
C ALA A 448 31.16 -33.09 -38.91
N LYS A 449 31.34 -34.43 -38.83
CA LYS A 449 30.40 -35.46 -39.35
C LYS A 449 30.40 -36.74 -38.47
N THR A 450 29.42 -37.64 -38.48
CA THR A 450 28.27 -37.75 -39.43
C THR A 450 26.86 -37.82 -38.78
N PRO A 451 26.40 -38.87 -38.04
CA PRO A 451 24.97 -39.24 -38.07
C PRO A 451 24.28 -39.59 -36.73
N ASP A 452 23.03 -40.05 -36.84
CA ASP A 452 22.29 -41.00 -35.99
C ASP A 452 22.00 -40.69 -34.51
N ALA A 453 21.03 -39.79 -34.28
CA ALA A 453 20.06 -39.90 -33.18
C ALA A 453 18.69 -39.28 -33.56
N SER A 454 17.59 -39.83 -33.02
CA SER A 454 16.20 -39.47 -33.36
C SER A 454 15.88 -37.96 -33.18
N PRO A 455 15.30 -37.28 -34.18
CA PRO A 455 15.15 -35.83 -34.19
C PRO A 455 14.03 -35.28 -33.28
N ALA A 456 13.13 -36.13 -32.76
CA ALA A 456 11.91 -35.67 -32.07
C ALA A 456 12.12 -35.27 -30.60
N ALA A 457 13.20 -35.70 -29.95
CA ALA A 457 13.47 -35.42 -28.53
C ALA A 457 14.55 -34.36 -28.29
N ALA A 458 15.49 -34.20 -29.24
CA ALA A 458 16.64 -33.31 -29.10
C ALA A 458 16.29 -31.82 -29.21
N THR A 459 15.22 -31.46 -29.93
CA THR A 459 14.75 -30.08 -30.11
C THR A 459 14.23 -29.48 -28.81
N ALA A 460 13.28 -30.12 -28.13
CA ALA A 460 12.73 -29.64 -26.86
C ALA A 460 13.80 -29.53 -25.76
N ALA A 461 14.78 -30.43 -25.74
CA ALA A 461 15.91 -30.36 -24.80
C ALA A 461 16.86 -29.19 -25.13
N ARG A 462 17.12 -28.90 -26.41
CA ARG A 462 17.94 -27.76 -26.84
C ARG A 462 17.27 -26.42 -26.57
N GLU A 463 15.95 -26.32 -26.75
CA GLU A 463 15.20 -25.09 -26.53
C GLU A 463 15.20 -24.69 -25.03
N ALA A 464 14.92 -25.65 -24.14
CA ALA A 464 15.03 -25.44 -22.69
C ALA A 464 16.47 -25.17 -22.21
N ALA A 465 17.48 -25.79 -22.84
CA ALA A 465 18.89 -25.51 -22.57
C ALA A 465 19.32 -24.11 -23.06
N ALA A 466 18.77 -23.64 -24.18
CA ALA A 466 19.04 -22.31 -24.73
C ALA A 466 18.44 -21.20 -23.84
N GLU A 467 17.20 -21.34 -23.38
CA GLU A 467 16.60 -20.39 -22.44
C GLU A 467 17.35 -20.33 -21.10
N THR A 468 17.76 -21.47 -20.55
CA THR A 468 18.52 -21.51 -19.28
C THR A 468 19.95 -21.00 -19.42
N ALA A 469 20.61 -21.24 -20.56
CA ALA A 469 21.90 -20.63 -20.88
C ALA A 469 21.79 -19.10 -21.08
N ALA A 470 20.74 -18.62 -21.75
CA ALA A 470 20.49 -17.18 -21.93
C ALA A 470 20.21 -16.47 -20.60
N ALA A 471 19.46 -17.10 -19.68
CA ALA A 471 19.25 -16.59 -18.32
C ALA A 471 20.55 -16.54 -17.51
N ALA A 472 21.36 -17.61 -17.52
CA ALA A 472 22.64 -17.63 -16.82
C ALA A 472 23.65 -16.62 -17.40
N ALA A 473 23.70 -16.46 -18.72
CA ALA A 473 24.58 -15.50 -19.38
C ALA A 473 24.21 -14.04 -19.05
N THR A 474 22.91 -13.72 -18.92
CA THR A 474 22.45 -12.37 -18.58
C THR A 474 22.69 -12.01 -17.11
N GLU A 475 22.56 -12.95 -16.17
CA GLU A 475 22.97 -12.68 -14.77
C GLU A 475 24.50 -12.59 -14.62
N THR A 476 25.28 -13.38 -15.37
CA THR A 476 26.76 -13.37 -15.26
C THR A 476 27.40 -12.16 -15.92
N THR A 477 26.87 -11.68 -17.06
CA THR A 477 27.39 -10.47 -17.72
C THR A 477 27.06 -9.18 -16.96
N ALA A 478 26.00 -9.15 -16.17
CA ALA A 478 25.65 -8.02 -15.31
C ALA A 478 26.61 -7.81 -14.12
N ALA A 479 27.38 -8.84 -13.72
CA ALA A 479 28.31 -8.75 -12.60
C ALA A 479 29.67 -8.12 -12.98
N THR A 480 30.15 -8.36 -14.21
CA THR A 480 31.51 -7.99 -14.64
C THR A 480 31.56 -6.72 -15.50
N SER A 481 30.42 -6.13 -15.84
CA SER A 481 30.33 -4.83 -16.54
C SER A 481 30.26 -3.62 -15.59
N ALA A 482 30.52 -3.81 -14.29
CA ALA A 482 30.55 -2.75 -13.30
C ALA A 482 31.83 -1.90 -13.41
N ALA A 483 31.69 -0.59 -13.14
CA ALA A 483 32.76 0.42 -12.98
C ALA A 483 33.33 1.15 -14.22
N THR A 484 32.74 1.02 -15.41
CA THR A 484 32.72 2.19 -16.33
C THR A 484 31.57 3.11 -15.89
N PRO A 485 31.82 4.30 -15.34
CA PRO A 485 30.73 5.22 -14.98
C PRO A 485 29.95 5.59 -16.26
N PRO A 486 28.60 5.58 -16.23
CA PRO A 486 27.82 5.82 -17.43
C PRO A 486 28.03 7.25 -17.90
N ALA A 487 28.61 7.42 -19.10
CA ALA A 487 29.07 8.70 -19.66
C ALA A 487 28.21 9.89 -19.19
N GLU A 488 28.81 10.70 -18.32
CA GLU A 488 28.14 11.83 -17.70
C GLU A 488 27.96 12.94 -18.74
N PHE A 489 26.82 13.64 -18.70
CA PHE A 489 26.58 14.74 -19.63
C PHE A 489 27.60 15.86 -19.40
N ALA A 490 28.02 16.51 -20.50
CA ALA A 490 28.86 17.68 -20.41
C ALA A 490 28.12 18.83 -19.71
N ALA A 491 28.86 19.74 -19.06
CA ALA A 491 28.29 20.94 -18.44
C ALA A 491 27.46 21.77 -19.44
N THR A 492 27.86 21.78 -20.72
CA THR A 492 27.14 22.41 -21.85
C THR A 492 25.76 21.81 -22.10
N ASP A 493 25.57 20.49 -21.95
CA ASP A 493 24.28 19.85 -22.18
C ASP A 493 23.28 20.15 -21.04
N TYR A 494 23.76 20.14 -19.79
CA TYR A 494 22.96 20.59 -18.65
C TYR A 494 22.53 22.07 -18.81
N LEU A 495 23.42 22.95 -19.29
CA LEU A 495 23.10 24.37 -19.53
C LEU A 495 22.14 24.57 -20.71
N ARG A 496 22.26 23.79 -21.79
CA ARG A 496 21.31 23.81 -22.91
C ARG A 496 19.91 23.39 -22.45
N MET A 497 19.81 22.38 -21.59
CA MET A 497 18.54 21.96 -21.01
C MET A 497 17.99 22.98 -20.00
N ALA A 498 18.83 23.56 -19.15
CA ALA A 498 18.44 24.60 -18.19
C ALA A 498 17.86 25.85 -18.88
N GLU A 499 18.44 26.27 -20.01
CA GLU A 499 17.89 27.34 -20.85
C GLU A 499 16.52 26.98 -21.43
N ARG A 500 16.34 25.77 -21.96
CA ARG A 500 15.04 25.33 -22.49
C ARG A 500 13.96 25.31 -21.40
N VAL A 501 14.29 24.81 -20.20
CA VAL A 501 13.39 24.85 -19.03
C VAL A 501 13.06 26.30 -18.64
N TRP A 502 14.04 27.22 -18.68
CA TRP A 502 13.83 28.64 -18.40
C TRP A 502 12.87 29.32 -19.39
N VAL A 503 13.01 29.04 -20.69
CA VAL A 503 12.13 29.59 -21.73
C VAL A 503 10.69 29.12 -21.51
N CYS A 504 10.46 27.82 -21.40
CA CYS A 504 9.12 27.26 -21.18
C CYS A 504 8.50 27.72 -19.85
N MET A 505 9.28 27.85 -18.77
CA MET A 505 8.81 28.41 -17.50
C MET A 505 8.34 29.86 -17.63
N ARG A 506 9.01 30.68 -18.46
CA ARG A 506 8.61 32.06 -18.75
C ARG A 506 7.34 32.11 -19.60
N GLU A 507 7.18 31.20 -20.55
CA GLU A 507 5.97 31.07 -21.38
C GLU A 507 4.76 30.64 -20.53
N ASP A 508 4.90 29.59 -19.71
CA ASP A 508 3.89 29.16 -18.74
C ASP A 508 3.52 30.30 -17.76
N ALA A 509 4.51 31.01 -17.21
CA ALA A 509 4.27 32.12 -16.26
C ALA A 509 3.52 33.30 -16.91
N ALA A 510 3.81 33.61 -18.18
CA ALA A 510 3.07 34.61 -18.94
C ALA A 510 1.62 34.16 -19.18
N ALA A 511 1.42 32.91 -19.59
CA ALA A 511 0.10 32.35 -19.87
C ALA A 511 -0.80 32.24 -18.62
N PHE A 512 -0.25 31.88 -17.45
CA PHE A 512 -1.08 31.45 -16.32
C PHE A 512 -1.65 32.55 -15.41
N ASN A 513 -1.11 33.77 -15.39
CA ASN A 513 -1.75 34.94 -14.74
C ASN A 513 -0.99 36.29 -14.90
N SER A 514 0.04 36.40 -15.76
CA SER A 514 0.96 37.56 -15.81
C SER A 514 1.71 37.88 -14.50
N CYS A 515 1.74 36.94 -13.55
CA CYS A 515 2.43 37.09 -12.27
C CYS A 515 3.93 37.35 -12.46
N SER A 516 4.49 38.30 -11.70
CA SER A 516 5.93 38.50 -11.61
C SER A 516 6.63 37.22 -11.16
N LEU A 517 7.71 36.84 -11.85
CA LEU A 517 8.51 35.66 -11.49
C LEU A 517 9.01 35.77 -10.04
N PRO A 518 8.96 34.67 -9.24
CA PRO A 518 9.36 34.72 -7.85
C PRO A 518 10.87 35.01 -7.72
N PRO A 519 11.35 35.61 -6.62
CA PRO A 519 12.78 35.92 -6.44
C PRO A 519 13.72 34.71 -6.62
N LYS A 520 13.26 33.48 -6.34
CA LYS A 520 14.03 32.26 -6.64
C LYS A 520 14.26 32.06 -8.15
N ALA A 521 13.29 32.37 -9.01
CA ALA A 521 13.47 32.28 -10.46
C ALA A 521 14.57 33.26 -10.94
N LEU A 522 14.51 34.52 -10.50
CA LEU A 522 15.50 35.54 -10.87
C LEU A 522 16.91 35.18 -10.39
N LEU A 523 17.04 34.59 -9.18
CA LEU A 523 18.31 34.02 -8.70
C LEU A 523 18.84 32.89 -9.59
N LEU A 524 17.98 31.96 -10.02
CA LEU A 524 18.38 30.88 -10.93
C LEU A 524 18.71 31.40 -12.34
N GLN A 525 18.09 32.49 -12.80
CA GLN A 525 18.43 33.17 -14.05
C GLN A 525 19.86 33.73 -14.01
N GLY A 526 20.21 34.46 -12.94
CA GLY A 526 21.57 34.98 -12.75
C GLY A 526 22.62 33.88 -12.60
N TRP A 527 22.24 32.73 -12.02
CA TRP A 527 23.14 31.58 -11.95
C TRP A 527 23.32 30.88 -13.32
N LEU A 528 22.27 30.82 -14.14
CA LEU A 528 22.34 30.33 -15.52
C LEU A 528 23.23 31.21 -16.40
N THR A 529 23.13 32.54 -16.31
CA THR A 529 24.01 33.45 -17.09
C THR A 529 25.46 33.37 -16.63
N LEU A 530 25.71 33.28 -15.31
CA LEU A 530 27.05 33.08 -14.75
C LEU A 530 27.71 31.79 -15.26
N LEU A 531 27.03 30.64 -15.14
CA LEU A 531 27.57 29.35 -15.56
C LEU A 531 27.77 29.27 -17.08
N LYS A 532 26.90 29.91 -17.87
CA LYS A 532 27.09 30.03 -19.33
C LYS A 532 28.39 30.77 -19.68
N ARG A 533 28.71 31.89 -19.02
CA ARG A 533 29.98 32.59 -19.24
C ARG A 533 31.17 31.71 -18.87
N MET A 534 31.13 31.05 -17.71
CA MET A 534 32.20 30.16 -17.24
C MET A 534 32.47 28.98 -18.18
N VAL A 535 31.41 28.29 -18.64
CA VAL A 535 31.53 27.04 -19.41
C VAL A 535 31.76 27.28 -20.90
N CYS A 536 31.19 28.33 -21.48
CA CYS A 536 31.32 28.62 -22.91
C CYS A 536 32.47 29.57 -23.26
N GLY A 537 33.20 30.11 -22.27
CA GLY A 537 34.38 30.96 -22.49
C GLY A 537 34.10 32.27 -23.23
N VAL A 538 32.84 32.71 -23.31
CA VAL A 538 32.43 33.87 -24.10
C VAL A 538 33.00 35.14 -23.46
N PRO A 539 33.85 35.92 -24.17
CA PRO A 539 34.37 37.17 -23.64
C PRO A 539 33.21 38.17 -23.51
N SER A 540 32.88 38.54 -22.28
CA SER A 540 31.80 39.47 -21.95
C SER A 540 32.34 40.80 -21.45
N GLU A 541 31.70 41.91 -21.82
CA GLU A 541 32.01 43.23 -21.26
C GLU A 541 31.89 43.21 -19.73
N PRO A 542 32.91 43.70 -18.99
CA PRO A 542 32.97 43.50 -17.53
C PRO A 542 31.86 44.23 -16.76
N LEU A 543 31.38 45.37 -17.29
CA LEU A 543 30.40 46.23 -16.61
C LEU A 543 29.05 45.55 -16.36
N LEU A 544 28.61 44.65 -17.25
CA LEU A 544 27.37 43.88 -17.06
C LEU A 544 27.55 42.73 -16.07
N PHE A 545 28.76 42.16 -15.97
CA PHE A 545 29.07 41.07 -15.06
C PHE A 545 28.98 41.52 -13.60
N ASP A 546 29.62 42.64 -13.26
CA ASP A 546 29.64 43.16 -11.88
C ASP A 546 28.23 43.55 -11.39
N ALA A 547 27.39 44.11 -12.27
CA ALA A 547 26.00 44.43 -11.96
C ALA A 547 25.15 43.20 -11.61
N GLU A 548 25.26 42.12 -12.40
CA GLU A 548 24.54 40.86 -12.15
C GLU A 548 25.07 40.15 -10.89
N VAL A 549 26.38 40.15 -10.66
CA VAL A 549 27.00 39.56 -9.46
C VAL A 549 26.62 40.35 -8.20
N CYS A 550 26.57 41.68 -8.26
CA CYS A 550 26.09 42.52 -7.15
C CYS A 550 24.61 42.27 -6.83
N LEU A 551 23.75 42.13 -7.85
CA LEU A 551 22.34 41.75 -7.69
C LEU A 551 22.18 40.37 -7.03
N PHE A 552 22.94 39.37 -7.50
CA PHE A 552 22.93 38.02 -6.92
C PHE A 552 23.41 38.03 -5.46
N ALA A 553 24.50 38.74 -5.16
CA ALA A 553 25.04 38.89 -3.81
C ALA A 553 24.05 39.61 -2.87
N ALA A 554 23.37 40.66 -3.34
CA ALA A 554 22.35 41.38 -2.57
C ALA A 554 21.14 40.49 -2.26
N ALA A 555 20.61 39.76 -3.25
CA ALA A 555 19.49 38.85 -3.08
C ALA A 555 19.84 37.66 -2.16
N CYS A 556 21.07 37.12 -2.24
CA CYS A 556 21.57 36.13 -1.28
C CYS A 556 21.65 36.67 0.15
N ARG A 557 22.13 37.91 0.35
CA ARG A 557 22.16 38.58 1.67
C ARG A 557 20.75 38.76 2.25
N GLN A 558 19.78 39.24 1.46
CA GLN A 558 18.38 39.36 1.90
C GLN A 558 17.78 38.01 2.31
N LYS A 559 18.03 36.94 1.55
CA LYS A 559 17.48 35.61 1.83
C LYS A 559 17.97 35.03 3.16
N ILE A 560 19.23 35.30 3.55
CA ILE A 560 19.78 34.92 4.86
C ILE A 560 19.10 35.69 6.01
N CYS A 561 18.66 36.93 5.77
CA CYS A 561 17.96 37.74 6.78
C CYS A 561 16.50 37.33 6.95
N CYS A 562 15.85 36.76 5.92
CA CYS A 562 14.44 36.36 5.96
C CYS A 562 14.20 34.88 6.33
N SER A 563 15.25 34.13 6.68
CA SER A 563 15.18 32.73 7.13
C SER A 563 15.73 32.53 8.55
N ARG A 564 15.59 33.56 9.39
CA ARG A 564 15.87 33.59 10.83
C ARG A 564 14.69 34.25 11.55
#